data_AF-A0A7C1E4M1-F1
#
_entry.id   AF-A0A7C1E4M1-F1
#
_cell.length_a   1.000
_cell.length_b   1.000
_cell.length_c   1.000
_cell.angle_alpha   90.00
_cell.angle_beta   90.00
_cell.angle_gamma   90.00
#
_symmetry.space_group_name_H-M   'P 1'
#
loop_
_entity.id
_entity.type
_entity.pdbx_description
1 polymer ?
#
loop_
_entity_poly.entity_id
_entity_poly.type
_entity_poly.pdbx_seq_one_letter_code
_entity_poly.pdbx_strand_id
1 'polypeptide(L)' 'MPKYSTISIPKELHEEIEALIKNNPGLGYSSVAELCKEAIRLRLSEVRMEQKEGMLSEVEIEELLETLEHSLRRK' A
#
# COMPACT_ATOMS: atom_id res chain seq x y z
N MET A 1 3.61 -26.75 -5.06
CA MET A 1 3.24 -26.04 -3.82
C MET A 1 3.85 -24.64 -3.85
N PRO A 2 3.16 -23.60 -3.36
CA PRO A 2 3.77 -22.28 -3.22
C PRO A 2 4.99 -22.39 -2.30
N LYS A 3 6.10 -21.74 -2.68
CA LYS A 3 7.27 -21.64 -1.81
C LYS A 3 7.00 -20.55 -0.77
N TYR A 4 6.81 -20.94 0.48
CA TYR A 4 6.64 -20.01 1.60
C TYR A 4 7.99 -19.73 2.26
N SER A 5 8.19 -18.48 2.66
CA SER A 5 9.27 -18.08 3.57
C SER A 5 8.67 -17.65 4.90
N THR A 6 9.46 -17.75 5.98
CA THR A 6 9.09 -17.24 7.30
C THR A 6 9.73 -15.89 7.54
N ILE A 7 9.04 -15.05 8.30
CA ILE A 7 9.57 -13.79 8.83
C ILE A 7 9.38 -13.78 10.35
N SER A 8 10.33 -13.20 11.05
CA SER A 8 10.24 -12.98 12.50
C SER A 8 9.87 -11.53 12.76
N ILE A 9 9.00 -11.31 13.74
CA ILE A 9 8.66 -9.97 14.26
C ILE A 9 8.97 -9.93 15.76
N PRO A 10 9.20 -8.73 16.34
CA PRO A 10 9.32 -8.57 17.79
C PRO A 10 8.12 -9.17 18.52
N LYS A 11 8.37 -9.76 19.69
CA LYS A 11 7.32 -10.45 20.46
C LYS A 11 6.24 -9.47 20.90
N GLU A 12 6.64 -8.29 21.30
CA GLU A 12 5.77 -7.20 21.76
C GLU A 12 4.80 -6.79 20.64
N LEU A 13 5.30 -6.69 19.40
CA LEU A 13 4.48 -6.37 18.24
C LEU A 13 3.49 -7.49 17.93
N HIS A 14 3.91 -8.76 18.04
CA HIS A 14 3.00 -9.88 17.88
C HIS A 14 1.86 -9.83 18.92
N GLU A 15 2.20 -9.60 20.19
CA GLU A 15 1.23 -9.49 21.29
C GLU A 15 0.27 -8.33 21.11
N GLU A 16 0.76 -7.17 20.64
CA GLU A 16 -0.07 -6.01 20.32
C GLU A 16 -1.10 -6.31 19.22
N ILE A 17 -0.66 -6.96 18.13
CA ILE A 17 -1.54 -7.37 17.03
C ILE A 17 -2.55 -8.41 17.51
N GLU A 18 -2.12 -9.38 18.32
CA GLU A 18 -3.00 -10.39 18.88
C GLU A 18 -4.07 -9.76 19.78
N ALA A 19 -3.69 -8.81 20.65
CA ALA A 19 -4.62 -8.07 21.48
C ALA A 19 -5.62 -7.25 20.64
N LEU A 20 -5.15 -6.59 19.59
CA LEU A 20 -6.00 -5.84 18.65
C LEU A 20 -7.08 -6.73 18.04
N ILE A 21 -6.70 -7.91 17.55
CA ILE A 21 -7.63 -8.88 16.93
C ILE A 21 -8.64 -9.38 17.96
N LYS A 22 -8.18 -9.77 19.16
CA LYS A 22 -9.05 -10.30 20.22
C LYS A 22 -10.06 -9.25 20.72
N ASN A 23 -9.63 -8.00 20.84
CA ASN A 23 -10.46 -6.92 21.35
C ASN A 23 -11.43 -6.38 20.29
N ASN A 24 -11.21 -6.66 19.01
CA ASN A 24 -12.00 -6.13 17.90
C ASN A 24 -12.39 -7.23 16.90
N PRO A 25 -13.27 -8.18 17.28
CA PRO A 25 -13.69 -9.28 16.40
C PRO A 25 -14.35 -8.80 15.10
N GLY A 26 -14.88 -7.56 15.08
CA GLY A 26 -15.43 -6.93 13.87
C GLY A 26 -14.41 -6.65 12.76
N LEU A 27 -13.10 -6.75 13.04
CA LEU A 27 -12.05 -6.59 12.02
C LEU A 27 -11.96 -7.78 11.06
N GLY A 28 -12.53 -8.94 11.41
CA GLY A 28 -12.58 -10.11 10.52
C GLY A 28 -11.28 -10.93 10.41
N TYR A 29 -10.25 -10.61 11.19
CA TYR A 29 -9.01 -11.38 11.22
C TYR A 29 -9.11 -12.57 12.17
N SER A 30 -8.67 -13.75 11.73
CA SER A 30 -8.63 -14.96 12.56
C SER A 30 -7.25 -15.22 13.17
N SER A 31 -6.20 -14.54 12.68
CA SER A 31 -4.82 -14.71 13.17
C SER A 31 -3.95 -13.48 12.91
N VAL A 32 -2.89 -13.34 13.71
CA VAL A 32 -1.82 -12.34 13.49
C VAL A 32 -1.27 -12.44 12.07
N ALA A 33 -1.09 -13.67 11.55
CA ALA A 33 -0.58 -13.88 10.20
C ALA A 33 -1.50 -13.33 9.10
N GLU A 34 -2.83 -13.40 9.28
CA GLU A 34 -3.77 -12.80 8.32
C GLU A 34 -3.65 -11.30 8.26
N LEU A 35 -3.69 -10.65 9.44
CA LEU A 35 -3.54 -9.20 9.53
C LEU A 35 -2.19 -8.75 8.95
N CYS A 36 -1.08 -9.42 9.31
CA CYS A 36 0.23 -9.09 8.76
C CYS A 36 0.29 -9.21 7.24
N LYS A 37 -0.31 -10.26 6.65
CA LYS A 37 -0.34 -10.43 5.19
C LYS A 37 -1.08 -9.27 4.51
N GLU A 38 -2.20 -8.82 5.07
CA GLU A 38 -2.96 -7.70 4.52
C GLU A 38 -2.22 -6.38 4.67
N ALA A 39 -1.71 -6.09 5.87
CA ALA A 39 -0.93 -4.89 6.14
C ALA A 39 0.29 -4.76 5.21
N ILE A 40 1.03 -5.86 4.98
CA ILE A 40 2.16 -5.89 4.05
C ILE A 40 1.69 -5.61 2.62
N ARG A 41 0.55 -6.17 2.18
CA ARG A 41 0.02 -5.91 0.83
C ARG A 41 -0.38 -4.46 0.63
N LEU A 42 -1.07 -3.87 1.61
CA LEU A 42 -1.46 -2.46 1.59
C LEU A 42 -0.23 -1.57 1.51
N ARG A 43 0.76 -1.80 2.39
CA ARG A 43 2.00 -1.01 2.39
C ARG A 43 2.79 -1.16 1.09
N LEU A 44 2.87 -2.36 0.52
CA LEU A 44 3.52 -2.56 -0.78
C LEU A 44 2.78 -1.84 -1.92
N SER A 45 1.45 -1.75 -1.86
CA SER A 45 0.65 -0.99 -2.82
C SER A 45 0.94 0.50 -2.73
N GLU A 46 0.93 1.04 -1.50
CA GLU A 46 1.26 2.45 -1.23
C GLU A 46 2.66 2.79 -1.72
N VAL A 47 3.68 2.01 -1.36
CA VAL A 47 5.06 2.25 -1.78
C VAL A 47 5.20 2.24 -3.31
N ARG A 48 4.47 1.37 -4.01
CA ARG A 48 4.46 1.37 -5.49
C ARG A 48 3.78 2.61 -6.06
N MET A 49 2.73 3.10 -5.41
CA MET A 49 2.07 4.35 -5.79
C MET A 49 2.98 5.55 -5.53
N GLU A 50 3.58 5.64 -4.35
CA GLU A 50 4.58 6.68 -3.99
C GLU A 50 5.72 6.71 -5.02
N GLN A 51 6.22 5.55 -5.44
CA GLN A 51 7.24 5.45 -6.49
C GLN A 51 6.73 5.92 -7.85
N LYS A 52 5.50 5.57 -8.23
CA LYS A 52 4.90 5.99 -9.50
C LYS A 52 4.58 7.49 -9.52
N GLU A 53 4.10 8.04 -8.42
CA GLU A 53 3.86 9.48 -8.27
C GLU A 53 5.16 10.27 -8.26
N GLY A 54 6.22 9.75 -7.63
CA GLY A 54 7.57 10.29 -7.77
C GLY A 54 8.17 10.13 -9.17
N MET A 55 7.57 9.28 -10.03
CA MET A 55 7.95 9.10 -11.44
C MET A 55 7.16 9.99 -12.40
N LEU A 56 6.07 10.65 -11.97
CA LEU A 56 5.50 11.79 -12.71
C LEU A 56 6.53 12.90 -12.69
N SER A 57 7.50 12.79 -13.59
CA SER A 57 8.58 13.75 -13.72
C SER A 57 8.01 15.11 -14.10
N GLU A 58 8.72 16.19 -13.78
CA GLU A 58 8.34 17.55 -14.21
C GLU A 58 8.00 17.59 -15.71
N VAL A 59 8.68 16.76 -16.51
CA VAL A 59 8.46 16.59 -17.96
C VAL A 59 7.08 16.02 -18.29
N GLU A 60 6.60 14.99 -17.57
CA GLU A 60 5.28 14.40 -17.82
C GLU A 60 4.15 15.36 -17.42
N ILE A 61 4.38 16.21 -16.42
CA ILE A 61 3.45 17.28 -16.04
C ILE A 61 3.44 18.38 -17.10
N GLU A 62 4.60 18.77 -17.61
CA GLU A 62 4.75 19.81 -18.64
C GLU A 62 4.07 19.40 -19.95
N GLU A 63 4.28 18.16 -20.42
CA GLU A 63 3.60 17.62 -21.61
C GLU A 63 2.07 17.55 -21.44
N LEU A 64 1.59 17.22 -20.24
CA LEU A 64 0.15 17.18 -19.94
C LEU A 64 -0.47 18.59 -19.97
N LEU A 65 0.24 19.58 -19.43
CA LEU A 65 -0.18 20.99 -19.44
C LEU A 65 -0.23 21.55 -20.87
N GLU A 66 0.77 21.29 -21.69
CA GLU A 66 0.78 21.68 -23.11
C GLU A 66 -0.41 21.08 -23.87
N THR A 67 -0.70 19.80 -23.64
CA THR A 67 -1.82 19.10 -24.27
C THR A 67 -3.18 19.71 -23.89
N LEU A 68 -3.34 20.11 -22.62
CA LEU A 68 -4.53 20.78 -22.12
C LEU A 68 -4.68 22.20 -22.68
N GLU A 69 -3.61 22.99 -22.73
CA GLU A 69 -3.63 24.31 -23.35
C GLU A 69 -4.04 24.25 -24.82
N HIS A 70 -3.49 23.31 -25.58
CA HIS A 70 -3.86 23.11 -26.98
C HIS A 70 -5.32 22.70 -27.16
N SER A 71 -5.86 21.92 -26.23
CA SER A 71 -7.26 21.52 -26.26
C SER A 71 -8.21 22.66 -25.93
N LEU A 72 -7.82 23.55 -25.00
CA LEU A 72 -8.59 24.73 -24.60
C LEU A 72 -8.57 25.84 -25.67
N ARG A 73 -7.46 26.00 -26.40
CA ARG A 73 -7.35 26.96 -27.52
C ARG A 73 -8.12 26.55 -28.78
N ARG A 74 -8.55 25.29 -28.89
CA ARG A 74 -9.31 24.76 -30.04
C ARG A 74 -10.83 24.80 -29.84
N LYS A 75 -11.32 25.32 -28.70
CA LYS A 75 -12.72 25.71 -28.49
C LYS A 75 -12.88 27.22 -28.65
#